data_AF-A0AAW8KQE0-F1
#
_entry.id   AF-A0AAW8KQE0-F1
#
_cell.length_a   1.000
_cell.length_b   1.000
_cell.length_c   1.000
_cell.angle_alpha   90.00
_cell.angle_beta   90.00
_cell.angle_gamma   90.00
#
_symmetry.space_group_name_H-M   'P 1'
#
loop_
_entity.id
_entity.type
_entity.pdbx_description
1 polymer ?
#
loop_
_entity_poly.entity_id
_entity_poly.type
_entity_poly.pdbx_seq_one_letter_code
_entity_poly.pdbx_strand_id
1 'polypeptide(L)'
;GSQLKINADGVFSTTGGKFESKAGQHLFTSGAKVSYEVPQLPNTAMYSNKLDVYDLFWESDFSQFTYKAFIQETNSFISGALDEHGRTGKITKEDPFNIKVLVGKEQELWDVIVDEWDNEDFLLGVKNNEK
;
A
#
# COMPACT_ATOMS: atom_id res chain seq x y z
N GLY A 1 -23.76 -20.94 -39.22
CA GLY A 1 -23.04 -21.44 -40.39
C GLY A 1 -22.10 -20.37 -40.91
N SER A 2 -21.11 -20.72 -41.73
CA SER A 2 -20.26 -19.74 -42.41
C SER A 2 -21.02 -19.08 -43.58
N GLN A 3 -20.72 -17.82 -43.86
CA GLN A 3 -21.39 -17.01 -44.89
C GLN A 3 -20.37 -16.19 -45.68
N LEU A 4 -20.67 -15.97 -46.96
CA LEU A 4 -19.95 -15.05 -47.83
C LEU A 4 -20.95 -14.00 -48.34
N LYS A 5 -20.68 -12.72 -48.07
CA LYS A 5 -21.49 -11.58 -48.54
C LYS A 5 -20.72 -10.83 -49.62
N ILE A 6 -21.37 -10.61 -50.75
CA ILE A 6 -20.86 -9.82 -51.88
C ILE A 6 -21.82 -8.67 -52.14
N ASN A 7 -21.32 -7.43 -52.16
CA ASN A 7 -22.10 -6.24 -52.49
C ASN A 7 -21.21 -5.19 -53.18
N ALA A 8 -21.77 -3.99 -53.43
CA ALA A 8 -21.04 -2.88 -54.05
C ALA A 8 -19.79 -2.45 -53.26
N ASP A 9 -19.72 -2.76 -51.96
CA ASP A 9 -18.61 -2.41 -51.07
C ASP A 9 -17.50 -3.47 -51.03
N GLY A 10 -17.74 -4.67 -51.57
CA GLY A 10 -16.73 -5.73 -51.69
C GLY A 10 -17.20 -7.13 -51.26
N VAL A 11 -16.25 -7.93 -50.77
CA VAL A 11 -16.45 -9.34 -50.38
C VAL A 11 -16.12 -9.52 -48.90
N PHE A 12 -17.07 -10.04 -48.13
CA PHE A 12 -16.97 -10.22 -46.69
C PHE A 12 -17.23 -11.69 -46.31
N SER A 13 -16.35 -12.26 -45.48
CA SER A 13 -16.48 -13.63 -44.98
C SER A 13 -16.81 -13.62 -43.49
N THR A 14 -17.84 -14.37 -43.07
CA THR A 14 -18.21 -14.54 -41.66
C THR A 14 -18.22 -16.02 -41.32
N THR A 15 -17.51 -16.44 -40.27
CA THR A 15 -17.52 -17.81 -39.78
C THR A 15 -17.53 -17.83 -38.25
N GLY A 16 -18.23 -18.80 -37.66
CA GLY A 16 -18.17 -19.05 -36.22
C GLY A 16 -16.95 -19.90 -35.81
N GLY A 17 -16.19 -20.41 -36.77
CA GLY A 17 -14.97 -21.19 -36.55
C GLY A 17 -13.72 -20.47 -37.06
N LYS A 18 -12.68 -21.24 -37.37
CA LYS A 18 -11.42 -20.70 -37.93
C LYS A 18 -11.61 -20.27 -39.38
N PHE A 19 -11.17 -19.07 -39.72
CA PHE A 19 -10.95 -18.64 -41.10
C PHE A 19 -9.48 -18.90 -41.50
N GLU A 20 -9.25 -19.66 -42.57
CA GLU A 20 -7.91 -19.94 -43.10
C GLU A 20 -7.86 -19.55 -44.59
N SER A 21 -6.96 -18.62 -44.94
CA SER A 21 -6.72 -18.16 -46.31
C SER A 21 -5.29 -18.50 -46.72
N LYS A 22 -5.11 -19.18 -47.86
CA LYS A 22 -3.82 -19.64 -48.38
C LYS A 22 -3.48 -18.87 -49.65
N ALA A 23 -2.44 -18.02 -49.61
CA ALA A 23 -1.95 -17.30 -50.79
C ALA A 23 -0.41 -17.20 -50.79
N GLY A 24 0.18 -17.00 -51.97
CA GLY A 24 1.63 -16.78 -52.12
C GLY A 24 2.11 -15.45 -51.52
N GLN A 25 1.25 -14.42 -51.52
CA GLN A 25 1.47 -13.16 -50.83
C GLN A 25 0.11 -12.56 -50.42
N HIS A 26 0.04 -12.02 -49.21
CA HIS A 26 -1.09 -11.21 -48.76
C HIS A 26 -0.67 -9.75 -48.73
N LEU A 27 -1.41 -8.87 -49.41
CA LEU A 27 -1.24 -7.43 -49.32
C LEU A 27 -2.28 -6.86 -48.34
N PHE A 28 -1.82 -6.37 -47.19
CA PHE A 28 -2.67 -5.67 -46.23
C PHE A 28 -2.51 -4.16 -46.45
N THR A 29 -3.58 -3.50 -46.90
CA THR A 29 -3.55 -2.06 -47.22
C THR A 29 -3.51 -1.18 -45.97
N SER A 30 -4.17 -1.61 -44.88
CA SER A 30 -4.07 -1.00 -43.56
C SER A 30 -4.65 -1.92 -42.48
N GLY A 31 -4.25 -1.70 -41.22
CA GLY A 31 -4.89 -2.34 -40.07
C GLY A 31 -6.15 -1.60 -39.64
N ALA A 32 -7.17 -2.33 -39.18
CA ALA A 32 -8.34 -1.73 -38.54
C ALA A 32 -8.03 -1.38 -37.08
N LYS A 33 -8.33 -0.14 -36.66
CA LYS A 33 -8.27 0.23 -35.24
C LYS A 33 -9.53 -0.29 -34.55
N VAL A 34 -9.38 -1.27 -33.67
CA VAL A 34 -10.47 -1.76 -32.82
C VAL A 34 -10.50 -0.91 -31.55
N SER A 35 -11.66 -0.32 -31.23
CA SER A 35 -11.85 0.36 -29.96
C SER A 35 -11.83 -0.67 -28.84
N TYR A 36 -10.93 -0.49 -27.87
CA TYR A 36 -10.88 -1.30 -26.66
C TYR A 36 -11.11 -0.38 -25.46
N GLU A 37 -11.83 -0.87 -24.46
CA GLU A 37 -11.99 -0.15 -23.20
C GLU A 37 -10.70 -0.33 -22.38
N VAL A 38 -10.05 0.79 -22.04
CA VAL A 38 -8.91 0.78 -21.13
C VAL A 38 -9.48 0.61 -19.70
N PRO A 39 -9.10 -0.43 -18.95
CA PRO A 39 -9.53 -0.57 -17.57
C PRO A 39 -9.01 0.61 -16.75
N GLN A 40 -9.88 1.22 -15.95
CA GLN A 40 -9.48 2.31 -15.06
C GLN A 40 -8.73 1.75 -13.85
N LEU A 41 -7.51 2.24 -13.63
CA LEU A 41 -6.78 1.94 -12.41
C LEU A 41 -7.39 2.73 -11.24
N PRO A 42 -7.47 2.15 -10.03
CA PRO A 42 -7.91 2.89 -8.85
C PRO A 42 -6.97 4.08 -8.61
N ASN A 43 -7.52 5.29 -8.58
CA ASN A 43 -6.78 6.55 -8.45
C ASN A 43 -6.86 7.14 -7.03
N THR A 44 -6.90 6.29 -6.00
CA THR A 44 -6.87 6.76 -4.61
C THR A 44 -5.43 7.04 -4.24
N ALA A 45 -5.03 8.32 -4.27
CA ALA A 45 -3.75 8.74 -3.74
C ALA A 45 -3.74 8.50 -2.23
N MET A 46 -2.88 7.59 -1.75
CA MET A 46 -2.67 7.36 -0.33
C MET A 46 -1.32 7.95 0.09
N TYR A 47 -1.30 8.61 1.24
CA TYR A 47 -0.08 9.06 1.89
C TYR A 47 0.52 7.89 2.67
N SER A 48 1.82 7.67 2.53
CA SER A 48 2.50 6.61 3.26
C SER A 48 3.84 7.06 3.80
N ASN A 49 4.14 6.69 5.03
CA ASN A 49 5.42 6.95 5.70
C ASN A 49 6.09 5.63 6.10
N LYS A 50 7.42 5.62 6.06
CA LYS A 50 8.29 4.56 6.55
C LYS A 50 9.53 5.23 7.15
N LEU A 51 9.92 4.82 8.36
CA LEU A 51 11.14 5.30 8.99
C LEU A 51 12.28 4.30 8.71
N ASP A 52 13.45 4.83 8.40
CA ASP A 52 14.70 4.09 8.22
C ASP A 52 15.68 4.58 9.29
N VAL A 53 16.16 3.66 10.12
CA VAL A 53 17.15 3.93 11.17
C VAL A 53 18.44 3.15 10.96
N TYR A 54 18.68 2.63 9.76
CA TYR A 54 19.84 1.80 9.47
C TYR A 54 21.14 2.46 9.92
N ASP A 55 21.41 3.69 9.45
CA ASP A 55 22.65 4.40 9.74
C ASP A 55 22.86 4.71 11.23
N LEU A 56 21.79 4.75 12.03
CA LEU A 56 21.86 5.00 13.47
C LEU A 56 22.24 3.75 14.26
N PHE A 57 21.84 2.57 13.79
CA PHE A 57 22.00 1.31 14.52
C PHE A 57 22.63 0.20 13.67
N TRP A 58 23.43 0.55 12.65
CA TRP A 58 23.96 -0.39 11.65
C TRP A 58 24.81 -1.53 12.24
N GLU A 59 25.44 -1.31 13.40
CA GLU A 59 26.20 -2.34 14.13
C GLU A 59 25.33 -3.25 15.00
N SER A 60 24.03 -2.97 15.11
CA SER A 60 23.11 -3.68 16.00
C SER A 60 22.29 -4.75 15.27
N ASP A 61 21.84 -5.74 16.03
CA ASP A 61 20.84 -6.70 15.55
C ASP A 61 19.44 -6.08 15.61
N PHE A 62 18.89 -5.72 14.45
CA PHE A 62 17.56 -5.10 14.33
C PHE A 62 16.42 -5.97 14.87
N SER A 63 16.60 -7.29 14.99
CA SER A 63 15.59 -8.17 15.59
C SER A 63 15.30 -7.86 17.06
N GLN A 64 16.20 -7.15 17.73
CA GLN A 64 16.08 -6.71 19.12
C GLN A 64 15.30 -5.40 19.28
N PHE A 65 14.98 -4.73 18.17
CA PHE A 65 14.33 -3.42 18.17
C PHE A 65 12.87 -3.51 17.79
N THR A 66 12.05 -2.80 18.55
CA THR A 66 10.66 -2.55 18.24
C THR A 66 10.43 -1.06 18.06
N TYR A 67 9.33 -0.73 17.38
CA TYR A 67 8.88 0.64 17.24
C TYR A 67 7.44 0.78 17.69
N LYS A 68 7.11 1.98 18.17
CA LYS A 68 5.74 2.42 18.47
C LYS A 68 5.51 3.75 17.78
N ALA A 69 4.54 3.77 16.88
CA ALA A 69 4.18 4.93 16.09
C ALA A 69 2.85 5.49 16.59
N PHE A 70 2.85 6.75 17.01
CA PHE A 70 1.69 7.47 17.52
C PHE A 70 1.10 8.39 16.45
N ILE A 71 -0.18 8.18 16.15
CA ILE A 71 -0.97 9.00 15.23
C ILE A 71 -1.78 9.97 16.08
N GLN A 72 -1.37 11.24 16.09
CA GLN A 72 -1.92 12.25 16.99
C GLN A 72 -3.41 12.55 16.76
N GLU A 73 -3.86 12.46 15.51
CA GLU A 73 -5.24 12.80 15.15
C GLU A 73 -6.28 11.80 15.69
N THR A 74 -5.89 10.53 15.82
CA THR A 74 -6.78 9.44 16.25
C THR A 74 -6.41 8.90 17.63
N ASN A 75 -5.42 9.50 18.30
CA ASN A 75 -4.81 8.99 19.52
C ASN A 75 -4.51 7.47 19.46
N SER A 76 -4.09 6.99 18.30
CA SER A 76 -3.88 5.56 18.05
C SER A 76 -2.40 5.22 17.93
N PHE A 77 -2.09 3.96 18.25
CA PHE A 77 -0.73 3.43 18.24
C PHE A 77 -0.61 2.26 17.26
N ILE A 78 0.49 2.25 16.53
CA ILE A 78 0.91 1.12 15.69
C ILE A 78 2.26 0.64 16.22
N SER A 79 2.33 -0.60 16.66
CA SER A 79 3.58 -1.21 17.11
C SER A 79 4.06 -2.26 16.10
N GLY A 80 5.37 -2.46 16.01
CA GLY A 80 5.97 -3.48 15.16
C GLY A 80 7.46 -3.65 15.41
N ALA A 81 8.06 -4.64 14.75
CA ALA A 81 9.51 -4.82 14.72
C ALA A 81 10.12 -4.09 13.50
N LEU A 82 11.42 -3.79 13.57
CA LEU A 82 12.17 -3.34 12.40
C LEU A 82 12.44 -4.51 11.44
N ASP A 83 12.53 -4.22 10.15
CA ASP A 83 13.01 -5.18 9.17
C ASP A 83 14.54 -5.37 9.25
N GLU A 84 15.09 -6.31 8.47
CA GLU A 84 16.53 -6.63 8.45
C GLU A 84 17.43 -5.44 8.07
N HIS A 85 16.85 -4.36 7.53
CA HIS A 85 17.54 -3.13 7.17
C HIS A 85 17.22 -1.99 8.16
N GLY A 86 16.67 -2.27 9.34
CA GLY A 86 16.38 -1.24 10.35
C GLY A 86 15.22 -0.33 9.99
N ARG A 87 14.21 -0.83 9.26
CA ARG A 87 13.10 0.01 8.79
C ARG A 87 11.76 -0.43 9.33
N THR A 88 10.84 0.51 9.55
CA THR A 88 9.48 0.22 10.03
C THR A 88 8.60 -0.41 8.95
N GLY A 89 7.46 -0.96 9.36
CA GLY A 89 6.36 -1.22 8.44
C GLY A 89 5.86 0.07 7.78
N LYS A 90 5.25 -0.05 6.60
CA LYS A 90 4.64 1.10 5.90
C LYS A 90 3.35 1.50 6.61
N ILE A 91 3.25 2.76 7.02
CA ILE A 91 2.05 3.31 7.65
C ILE A 91 1.35 4.20 6.61
N THR A 92 0.11 3.88 6.27
CA THR A 92 -0.60 4.47 5.12
C THR A 92 -1.94 5.07 5.57
N LYS A 93 -2.31 6.23 5.00
CA LYS A 93 -3.55 6.95 5.26
C LYS A 93 -4.04 7.67 3.99
N GLU A 94 -5.33 7.96 3.92
CA GLU A 94 -5.93 8.74 2.82
C GLU A 94 -5.57 10.22 2.87
N ASP A 95 -5.45 10.79 4.08
CA ASP A 95 -5.09 12.20 4.30
C ASP A 95 -3.65 12.35 4.82
N PRO A 96 -2.99 13.50 4.58
CA PRO A 96 -1.73 13.83 5.22
C PRO A 96 -1.90 13.81 6.75
N PHE A 97 -0.93 13.24 7.47
CA PHE A 97 -0.97 13.15 8.91
C PHE A 97 0.41 13.28 9.52
N ASN A 98 0.46 13.80 10.75
CA ASN A 98 1.68 13.78 11.56
C ASN A 98 1.79 12.47 12.35
N ILE A 99 2.99 11.93 12.38
CA ILE A 99 3.29 10.70 13.12
C ILE A 99 4.55 10.89 13.95
N LYS A 100 4.52 10.41 15.19
CA LYS A 100 5.70 10.32 16.06
C LYS A 100 6.09 8.86 16.18
N VAL A 101 7.34 8.52 15.86
CA VAL A 101 7.84 7.15 15.92
C VAL A 101 8.94 7.07 16.97
N LEU A 102 8.77 6.15 17.92
CA LEU A 102 9.78 5.79 18.90
C LEU A 102 10.36 4.43 18.50
N VAL A 103 11.68 4.29 18.59
CA VAL A 103 12.41 3.06 18.26
C VAL A 103 13.31 2.72 19.45
N GLY A 104 13.25 1.49 19.94
CA GLY A 104 14.01 1.07 21.12
C GLY A 104 14.02 -0.45 21.28
N LYS A 105 14.77 -0.95 22.27
CA LYS A 105 14.82 -2.38 22.58
C LYS A 105 13.61 -2.79 23.43
N GLU A 106 13.08 -3.98 23.20
CA GLU A 106 11.87 -4.49 23.90
C GLU A 106 12.05 -4.60 25.42
N GLN A 107 13.28 -4.74 25.90
CA GLN A 107 13.63 -4.86 27.33
C GLN A 107 13.59 -3.51 28.06
N GLU A 108 13.53 -2.41 27.32
CA GLU A 108 13.30 -1.08 27.85
C GLU A 108 11.80 -0.80 27.68
N LEU A 109 11.04 -0.84 28.79
CA LEU A 109 9.61 -0.54 28.79
C LEU A 109 9.40 0.95 28.46
N TRP A 110 9.39 1.28 27.17
CA TRP A 110 9.11 2.62 26.66
C TRP A 110 7.59 2.84 26.62
N ASP A 111 7.06 3.54 27.62
CA ASP A 111 5.65 3.96 27.62
C ASP A 111 5.47 5.32 26.96
N VAL A 112 4.37 5.47 26.20
CA VAL A 112 4.00 6.76 25.62
C VAL A 112 3.02 7.41 26.57
N ILE A 113 3.51 8.41 27.32
CA ILE A 113 2.66 9.27 28.14
C ILE A 113 2.07 10.33 27.23
N VAL A 114 0.75 10.29 27.04
CA VAL A 114 0.01 11.38 26.39
C VAL A 114 -0.45 12.30 27.51
N ASP A 115 0.16 13.49 27.60
CA ASP A 115 -0.32 14.53 28.51
C ASP A 115 -1.67 15.06 28.00
N GLU A 116 -2.76 14.44 28.44
CA GLU A 116 -4.10 15.02 28.33
C GLU A 116 -4.21 16.17 29.35
N TRP A 117 -3.79 17.36 28.95
CA TRP A 117 -4.11 18.57 29.70
C TRP A 117 -5.55 18.96 29.39
N ASP A 118 -6.48 18.40 30.16
CA ASP A 118 -7.59 19.10 30.83
C ASP A 118 -8.56 18.07 31.41
N ASN A 119 -8.36 17.69 32.67
CA ASN A 119 -9.35 17.89 33.73
C ASN A 119 -8.77 17.42 35.06
N GLU A 120 -8.83 18.31 36.04
CA GLU A 120 -8.54 18.03 37.43
C GLU A 120 -9.43 16.89 37.98
N ASP A 121 -8.91 16.20 38.99
CA ASP A 121 -9.53 15.14 39.80
C ASP A 121 -9.65 13.71 39.24
N PHE A 122 -8.61 12.90 39.51
CA PHE A 122 -8.87 11.56 40.04
C PHE A 122 -7.81 11.15 41.08
N LEU A 123 -8.10 11.47 42.34
CA LEU A 123 -7.48 10.81 43.47
C LEU A 123 -7.85 9.32 43.45
N LEU A 124 -6.87 8.45 43.22
CA LEU A 124 -6.86 7.13 43.85
C LEU A 124 -5.48 6.90 44.46
N GLY A 125 -5.42 7.12 45.77
CA GLY A 125 -4.31 6.71 46.58
C GLY A 125 -4.19 5.20 46.63
N VAL A 126 -2.96 4.72 46.61
CA VAL A 126 -2.56 3.56 47.40
C VAL A 126 -1.29 3.95 48.14
N LYS A 127 -1.47 4.49 49.36
CA LYS A 127 -0.53 4.18 50.43
C LYS A 127 -0.63 2.67 50.65
N ASN A 128 0.48 1.95 50.56
CA ASN A 128 0.69 0.82 51.44
C ASN A 128 2.02 1.03 52.14
N ASN A 129 1.89 1.19 53.46
CA ASN A 129 2.96 1.37 54.42
C ASN A 129 3.79 0.08 54.57
N GLU A 130 5.09 0.29 54.81
CA GLU A 130 5.95 -0.36 55.80
C GLU A 130 5.73 -1.83 56.17
N LYS A 131 6.77 -2.65 55.98
CA LYS A 131 7.75 -2.95 57.04
C LYS A 131 9.04 -3.53 56.46
#